data_AF-A0A715ZH65-F1
#
_entry.id   AF-A0A715ZH65-F1
#
_cell.length_a   1.000
_cell.length_b   1.000
_cell.length_c   1.000
_cell.angle_alpha   90.00
_cell.angle_beta   90.00
_cell.angle_gamma   90.00
#
_symmetry.space_group_name_H-M   'P 1'
#
loop_
_entity.id
_entity.type
_entity.pdbx_description
1 polymer ?
#
loop_
_entity_poly.entity_id
_entity_poly.type
_entity_poly.pdbx_seq_one_letter_code
_entity_poly.pdbx_strand_id
1 'polypeptide(L)'
;PQTWAELLADAKKLTDESTGQWGIMLPSTNDDFGGWIFSALVRANGGKYFNEDYPGEVYYNSPTTIGALRFWQDLIYKDKVMPSGVLNSKQISAAFFSGKLGMAMLSTGALGFMRENSKDFELGVAMLPAKEQRAVPIGGASLVSFKGISEAQKKAAYRFLTYLVSPEVNGAWSRFTGYFSPRKASYDTPEMKAYLQQDPRAAIALEQLKYAHPWYSTWETV
;
A
#
# COMPACT_ATOMS: atom_id res chain seq x y z
N PRO A 1 -11.62 10.93 -0.83
CA PRO A 1 -10.85 11.77 0.12
C PRO A 1 -9.38 12.09 -0.25
N GLN A 2 -9.01 13.37 -0.20
CA GLN A 2 -7.64 13.90 -0.35
C GLN A 2 -6.95 14.18 1.00
N THR A 3 -7.72 14.43 2.06
CA THR A 3 -7.24 14.74 3.40
C THR A 3 -7.77 13.75 4.44
N TRP A 4 -7.15 13.68 5.63
CA TRP A 4 -7.66 12.86 6.73
C TRP A 4 -9.07 13.29 7.17
N ALA A 5 -9.37 14.58 7.11
CA ALA A 5 -10.71 15.10 7.42
C ALA A 5 -11.76 14.61 6.41
N GLU A 6 -11.43 14.65 5.12
CA GLU A 6 -12.29 14.09 4.08
C GLU A 6 -12.41 12.57 4.21
N LEU A 7 -11.32 11.86 4.52
CA LEU A 7 -11.35 10.41 4.74
C LEU A 7 -12.33 10.04 5.84
N LEU A 8 -12.27 10.77 6.96
CA LEU A 8 -13.19 10.56 8.07
C LEU A 8 -14.63 10.91 7.70
N ALA A 9 -14.84 12.01 6.98
CA ALA A 9 -16.18 12.41 6.55
C ALA A 9 -16.80 11.39 5.59
N ASP A 10 -16.02 10.89 4.63
CA ASP A 10 -16.46 9.85 3.69
C ASP A 10 -16.69 8.52 4.43
N ALA A 11 -15.79 8.13 5.35
CA ALA A 11 -15.95 6.92 6.15
C ALA A 11 -17.22 6.97 7.00
N LYS A 12 -17.56 8.12 7.61
CA LYS A 12 -18.80 8.29 8.37
C LYS A 12 -20.05 8.10 7.51
N LYS A 13 -20.04 8.60 6.27
CA LYS A 13 -21.16 8.42 5.32
C LYS A 13 -21.30 6.96 4.87
N LEU A 14 -20.18 6.24 4.80
CA LEU A 14 -20.12 4.86 4.32
C LEU A 14 -20.29 3.82 5.43
N THR A 15 -20.32 4.23 6.70
CA THR A 15 -20.65 3.36 7.83
C THR A 15 -22.17 3.28 7.99
N ASP A 16 -22.69 2.06 8.09
CA ASP A 16 -24.08 1.79 8.39
C ASP A 16 -24.18 0.61 9.37
N GLU A 17 -24.47 0.94 10.63
CA GLU A 17 -24.62 -0.04 11.71
C GLU A 17 -25.79 -1.01 11.46
N SER A 18 -26.85 -0.57 10.77
CA SER A 18 -28.05 -1.39 10.56
C SER A 18 -27.79 -2.58 9.62
N THR A 19 -26.84 -2.42 8.71
CA THR A 19 -26.39 -3.45 7.78
C THR A 19 -25.05 -4.07 8.19
N GLY A 20 -24.41 -3.57 9.24
CA GLY A 20 -23.07 -3.98 9.65
C GLY A 20 -21.98 -3.59 8.65
N GLN A 21 -22.19 -2.51 7.88
CA GLN A 21 -21.24 -1.98 6.91
C GLN A 21 -20.28 -1.00 7.58
N TRP A 22 -18.99 -1.16 7.32
CA TRP A 22 -17.94 -0.27 7.83
C TRP A 22 -17.50 0.74 6.76
N GLY A 23 -17.20 1.96 7.19
CA GLY A 23 -16.73 3.02 6.30
C GLY A 23 -15.31 2.81 5.81
N ILE A 24 -14.41 2.31 6.67
CA ILE A 24 -13.01 2.10 6.33
C ILE A 24 -12.37 0.93 7.08
N MET A 25 -11.43 0.24 6.44
CA MET A 25 -10.53 -0.72 7.07
C MET A 25 -9.10 -0.56 6.57
N LEU A 26 -8.16 -0.72 7.51
CA LEU A 26 -6.71 -0.69 7.31
C LEU A 26 -6.13 -1.98 7.91
N PRO A 27 -5.17 -2.67 7.25
CA PRO A 27 -4.48 -3.82 7.83
C PRO A 27 -3.81 -3.44 9.16
N SER A 28 -3.94 -4.28 10.19
CA SER A 28 -3.36 -4.03 11.52
C SER A 28 -2.32 -5.06 11.96
N THR A 29 -2.13 -6.15 11.21
CA THR A 29 -1.07 -7.14 11.48
C THR A 29 0.29 -6.71 10.96
N ASN A 30 1.35 -6.96 11.73
CA ASN A 30 2.72 -6.76 11.28
C ASN A 30 3.14 -7.75 10.18
N ASP A 31 2.67 -8.99 10.23
CA ASP A 31 2.92 -10.02 9.20
C ASP A 31 2.27 -9.68 7.83
N ASP A 32 1.51 -8.59 7.77
CA ASP A 32 0.92 -8.07 6.54
C ASP A 32 1.50 -6.65 6.29
N PHE A 33 0.76 -5.59 6.62
CA PHE A 33 1.18 -4.22 6.33
C PHE A 33 0.83 -3.20 7.43
N GLY A 34 0.54 -3.62 8.66
CA GLY A 34 0.09 -2.72 9.74
C GLY A 34 1.11 -1.64 10.11
N GLY A 35 2.35 -2.05 10.40
CA GLY A 35 3.47 -1.11 10.52
C GLY A 35 3.61 -0.26 9.25
N TRP A 36 3.60 -0.90 8.07
CA TRP A 36 3.81 -0.24 6.78
C TRP A 36 2.91 0.98 6.59
N ILE A 37 1.60 0.75 6.71
CA ILE A 37 0.56 1.78 6.68
C ILE A 37 0.73 2.79 7.82
N PHE A 38 1.11 2.34 9.02
CA PHE A 38 1.35 3.25 10.13
C PHE A 38 2.42 4.30 9.83
N SER A 39 3.55 3.95 9.19
CA SER A 39 4.54 4.98 8.81
C SER A 39 3.98 5.99 7.82
N ALA A 40 3.08 5.57 6.92
CA ALA A 40 2.43 6.47 5.99
C ALA A 40 1.66 7.53 6.76
N LEU A 41 0.92 7.11 7.79
CA LEU A 41 0.17 8.00 8.66
C LEU A 41 1.10 8.93 9.47
N VAL A 42 2.21 8.42 10.01
CA VAL A 42 3.19 9.24 10.75
C VAL A 42 3.79 10.32 9.84
N ARG A 43 4.21 9.95 8.62
CA ARG A 43 4.78 10.90 7.66
C ARG A 43 3.75 11.88 7.14
N ALA A 44 2.51 11.44 6.89
CA ALA A 44 1.42 12.34 6.50
C ALA A 44 1.11 13.35 7.61
N ASN A 45 1.31 12.99 8.89
CA ASN A 45 1.23 13.87 10.04
C ASN A 45 2.51 14.72 10.28
N GLY A 46 3.38 14.84 9.27
CA GLY A 46 4.60 15.67 9.33
C GLY A 46 5.76 15.06 10.13
N GLY A 47 5.62 13.83 10.62
CA GLY A 47 6.61 13.16 11.45
C GLY A 47 7.57 12.27 10.68
N LYS A 48 8.53 11.72 11.42
CA LYS A 48 9.35 10.59 10.99
C LYS A 48 9.15 9.44 11.97
N TYR A 49 9.31 8.21 11.48
CA TYR A 49 9.16 7.01 12.30
C TYR A 49 10.50 6.62 12.97
N PHE A 50 11.61 6.91 12.28
CA PHE A 50 12.98 6.62 12.68
C PHE A 50 13.92 7.70 12.13
N ASN A 51 15.13 7.76 12.66
CA ASN A 51 16.18 8.62 12.14
C ASN A 51 16.77 7.99 10.87
N GLU A 52 16.64 8.68 9.74
CA GLU A 52 17.17 8.23 8.44
C GLU A 52 18.70 8.31 8.37
N ASP A 53 19.32 9.19 9.17
CA ASP A 53 20.76 9.44 9.19
C ASP A 53 21.50 8.63 10.27
N TYR A 54 20.80 8.29 11.36
CA TYR A 54 21.37 7.54 12.50
C TYR A 54 20.59 6.24 12.75
N PRO A 55 21.01 5.12 12.11
CA PRO A 55 20.38 3.83 12.29
C PRO A 55 20.30 3.42 13.77
N GLY A 56 19.09 3.16 14.27
CA GLY A 56 18.82 2.75 15.65
C GLY A 56 18.10 3.79 16.50
N GLU A 57 18.02 5.04 16.08
CA GLU A 57 17.20 6.06 16.74
C GLU A 57 15.76 6.05 16.19
N VAL A 58 14.77 6.06 17.10
CA VAL A 58 13.34 5.93 16.77
C VAL A 58 12.52 7.04 17.41
N TYR A 59 11.40 7.41 16.79
CA TYR A 59 10.55 8.54 17.19
C TYR A 59 9.12 8.11 17.58
N TYR A 60 8.99 6.97 18.24
CA TYR A 60 7.69 6.35 18.52
C TYR A 60 6.80 7.16 19.47
N ASN A 61 7.40 7.92 20.38
CA ASN A 61 6.69 8.78 21.33
C ASN A 61 6.63 10.26 20.89
N SER A 62 7.06 10.59 19.68
CA SER A 62 6.96 11.97 19.18
C SER A 62 5.49 12.40 19.06
N PRO A 63 5.18 13.70 19.20
CA PRO A 63 3.81 14.20 19.02
C PRO A 63 3.19 13.80 17.67
N THR A 64 4.00 13.75 16.61
CA THR A 64 3.56 13.34 15.28
C THR A 64 3.24 11.85 15.20
N THR A 65 4.01 10.98 15.84
CA THR A 65 3.71 9.54 15.87
C THR A 65 2.49 9.24 16.71
N ILE A 66 2.39 9.87 17.89
CA ILE A 66 1.23 9.75 18.78
C ILE A 66 -0.04 10.25 18.06
N GLY A 67 0.05 11.37 17.34
CA GLY A 67 -1.09 11.91 16.58
C GLY A 67 -1.59 10.99 15.48
N ALA A 68 -0.68 10.31 14.77
CA ALA A 68 -1.05 9.32 13.76
C ALA A 68 -1.71 8.08 14.37
N LEU A 69 -1.19 7.59 15.52
CA LEU A 69 -1.78 6.45 16.21
C LEU A 69 -3.17 6.81 16.75
N ARG A 70 -3.32 8.04 17.26
CA ARG A 70 -4.59 8.55 17.75
C ARG A 70 -5.62 8.69 16.63
N PHE A 71 -5.22 9.14 15.45
CA PHE A 71 -6.11 9.16 14.29
C PHE A 71 -6.63 7.75 13.98
N TRP A 72 -5.75 6.74 13.95
CA TRP A 72 -6.17 5.36 13.72
C TRP A 72 -7.09 4.85 14.84
N GLN A 73 -6.74 5.07 16.12
CA GLN A 73 -7.60 4.69 17.25
C GLN A 73 -8.96 5.40 17.21
N ASP A 74 -9.01 6.66 16.82
CA ASP A 74 -10.25 7.44 16.76
C ASP A 74 -11.20 6.83 15.71
N LEU A 75 -10.71 6.34 14.57
CA LEU A 75 -11.55 5.62 13.58
C LEU A 75 -12.30 4.42 14.21
N ILE A 76 -11.69 3.77 15.20
CA ILE A 76 -12.23 2.57 15.85
C ILE A 76 -13.13 2.96 17.04
N TYR A 77 -12.57 3.70 17.99
CA TYR A 77 -13.17 3.83 19.33
C TYR A 77 -14.01 5.10 19.49
N LYS A 78 -13.69 6.16 18.76
CA LYS A 78 -14.37 7.46 18.87
C LYS A 78 -15.42 7.63 17.78
N ASP A 79 -14.99 7.50 16.53
CA ASP A 79 -15.81 7.72 15.35
C ASP A 79 -16.55 6.45 14.90
N LYS A 80 -16.09 5.27 15.32
CA LYS A 80 -16.71 3.96 15.05
C LYS A 80 -16.98 3.72 13.56
N VAL A 81 -16.03 4.10 12.71
CA VAL A 81 -16.09 3.88 11.26
C VAL A 81 -15.21 2.73 10.78
N MET A 82 -14.46 2.12 11.70
CA MET A 82 -13.59 0.97 11.48
C MET A 82 -13.82 -0.05 12.61
N PRO A 83 -13.87 -1.36 12.32
CA PRO A 83 -14.03 -2.37 13.37
C PRO A 83 -12.77 -2.47 14.25
N SER A 84 -12.97 -2.82 15.51
CA SER A 84 -11.88 -3.21 16.41
C SER A 84 -11.34 -4.60 16.07
N GLY A 85 -10.11 -4.89 16.49
CA GLY A 85 -9.49 -6.19 16.39
C GLY A 85 -8.44 -6.27 15.28
N VAL A 86 -8.01 -7.50 15.01
CA VAL A 86 -6.95 -7.78 14.03
C VAL A 86 -7.56 -7.89 12.64
N LEU A 87 -7.04 -7.12 11.70
CA LEU A 87 -7.48 -7.09 10.30
C LEU A 87 -6.29 -7.39 9.40
N ASN A 88 -6.41 -8.43 8.58
CA ASN A 88 -5.49 -8.69 7.49
C ASN A 88 -6.11 -8.35 6.12
N SER A 89 -5.27 -8.22 5.11
CA SER A 89 -5.65 -7.90 3.72
C SER A 89 -6.74 -8.83 3.14
N LYS A 90 -6.75 -10.12 3.50
CA LYS A 90 -7.78 -11.07 3.03
C LYS A 90 -9.16 -10.76 3.61
N GLN A 91 -9.23 -10.50 4.92
CA GLN A 91 -10.48 -10.13 5.59
C GLN A 91 -11.03 -8.81 5.05
N ILE A 92 -10.16 -7.82 4.86
CA ILE A 92 -10.51 -6.51 4.31
C ILE A 92 -11.08 -6.67 2.89
N SER A 93 -10.39 -7.44 2.04
CA SER A 93 -10.85 -7.67 0.67
C SER A 93 -12.19 -8.40 0.63
N ALA A 94 -12.39 -9.42 1.47
CA ALA A 94 -13.67 -10.14 1.56
C ALA A 94 -14.82 -9.23 2.04
N ALA A 95 -14.58 -8.35 3.01
CA ALA A 95 -15.56 -7.37 3.45
C ALA A 95 -15.91 -6.38 2.34
N PHE A 96 -14.92 -5.96 1.54
CA PHE A 96 -15.12 -5.07 0.39
C PHE A 96 -15.98 -5.73 -0.69
N PHE A 97 -15.66 -6.95 -1.12
CA PHE A 97 -16.41 -7.64 -2.18
C PHE A 97 -17.83 -8.01 -1.76
N SER A 98 -18.06 -8.27 -0.47
CA SER A 98 -19.41 -8.56 0.06
C SER A 98 -20.25 -7.30 0.32
N GLY A 99 -19.74 -6.11 -0.01
CA GLY A 99 -20.43 -4.84 0.22
C GLY A 99 -20.51 -4.43 1.70
N LYS A 100 -19.73 -5.06 2.59
CA LYS A 100 -19.65 -4.73 4.03
C LYS A 100 -18.57 -3.70 4.34
N LEU A 101 -17.87 -3.18 3.33
CA LEU A 101 -16.83 -2.18 3.49
C LEU A 101 -16.86 -1.16 2.37
N GLY A 102 -16.94 0.12 2.72
CA GLY A 102 -16.92 1.23 1.75
C GLY A 102 -15.53 1.59 1.22
N MET A 103 -14.51 1.63 2.08
CA MET A 103 -13.14 1.97 1.68
C MET A 103 -12.10 1.00 2.27
N ALA A 104 -11.17 0.54 1.44
CA ALA A 104 -10.06 -0.29 1.84
C ALA A 104 -8.73 0.41 1.58
N MET A 105 -7.84 0.45 2.59
CA MET A 105 -6.46 0.91 2.40
C MET A 105 -5.54 -0.31 2.28
N LEU A 106 -5.13 -0.65 1.06
CA LEU A 106 -4.34 -1.84 0.75
C LEU A 106 -3.10 -1.49 -0.08
N SER A 107 -2.17 -2.44 -0.21
CA SER A 107 -1.06 -2.34 -1.17
C SER A 107 -1.58 -2.25 -2.61
N THR A 108 -0.91 -1.46 -3.46
CA THR A 108 -1.22 -1.41 -4.90
C THR A 108 -1.05 -2.77 -5.56
N GLY A 109 -0.23 -3.67 -4.99
CA GLY A 109 -0.11 -5.06 -5.44
C GLY A 109 -1.41 -5.87 -5.35
N ALA A 110 -2.46 -5.35 -4.70
CA ALA A 110 -3.78 -5.94 -4.68
C ALA A 110 -4.71 -5.41 -5.79
N LEU A 111 -4.35 -4.35 -6.54
CA LEU A 111 -5.28 -3.69 -7.46
C LEU A 111 -5.83 -4.65 -8.53
N GLY A 112 -5.01 -5.54 -9.09
CA GLY A 112 -5.47 -6.57 -10.03
C GLY A 112 -6.50 -7.50 -9.40
N PHE A 113 -6.25 -7.96 -8.17
CA PHE A 113 -7.18 -8.79 -7.41
C PHE A 113 -8.48 -8.06 -7.09
N MET A 114 -8.39 -6.81 -6.62
CA MET A 114 -9.56 -5.97 -6.33
C MET A 114 -10.40 -5.75 -7.59
N ARG A 115 -9.77 -5.43 -8.72
CA ARG A 115 -10.45 -5.24 -10.01
C ARG A 115 -11.19 -6.49 -10.46
N GLU A 116 -10.57 -7.65 -10.40
CA GLU A 116 -11.20 -8.89 -10.88
C GLU A 116 -12.40 -9.33 -10.03
N ASN A 117 -12.43 -8.96 -8.75
CA ASN A 117 -13.47 -9.36 -7.79
C ASN A 117 -14.49 -8.25 -7.49
N SER A 118 -14.34 -7.06 -8.07
CA SER A 118 -15.27 -5.93 -7.90
C SER A 118 -16.01 -5.62 -9.20
N LYS A 119 -16.43 -6.65 -9.96
CA LYS A 119 -17.11 -6.47 -11.26
C LYS A 119 -18.56 -6.02 -11.13
N ASP A 120 -19.14 -6.22 -9.95
CA ASP A 120 -20.54 -5.92 -9.67
C ASP A 120 -20.77 -4.48 -9.19
N PHE A 121 -19.70 -3.69 -9.02
CA PHE A 121 -19.78 -2.28 -8.62
C PHE A 121 -18.58 -1.48 -9.17
N GLU A 122 -18.69 -0.16 -9.14
CA GLU A 122 -17.60 0.70 -9.61
C GLU A 122 -16.46 0.77 -8.58
N LEU A 123 -15.31 0.18 -8.93
CA LEU A 123 -14.10 0.27 -8.11
C LEU A 123 -13.35 1.58 -8.38
N GLY A 124 -13.34 2.47 -7.38
CA GLY A 124 -12.49 3.66 -7.32
C GLY A 124 -11.11 3.40 -6.71
N VAL A 125 -10.12 4.21 -7.09
CA VAL A 125 -8.76 4.22 -6.51
C VAL A 125 -8.37 5.67 -6.22
N ALA A 126 -7.72 5.90 -5.09
CA ALA A 126 -7.24 7.22 -4.68
C ALA A 126 -5.83 7.14 -4.10
N MET A 127 -5.12 8.27 -4.07
CA MET A 127 -3.88 8.41 -3.29
C MET A 127 -4.19 8.33 -1.79
N LEU A 128 -3.19 7.98 -0.99
CA LEU A 128 -3.25 8.11 0.46
C LEU A 128 -3.56 9.56 0.85
N PRO A 129 -4.45 9.76 1.82
CA PRO A 129 -4.89 11.09 2.22
C PRO A 129 -3.79 11.79 3.02
N ALA A 130 -3.62 13.08 2.75
CA ALA A 130 -2.68 13.95 3.46
C ALA A 130 -3.24 14.42 4.81
N LYS A 131 -2.34 14.82 5.72
CA LYS A 131 -2.69 15.71 6.84
C LYS A 131 -1.88 16.99 6.76
N GLU A 132 -0.60 16.93 7.13
CA GLU A 132 0.36 18.02 6.94
C GLU A 132 1.00 17.94 5.55
N GLN A 133 1.19 16.72 5.04
CA GLN A 133 1.76 16.46 3.71
C GLN A 133 1.23 15.14 3.13
N ARG A 134 1.43 14.95 1.82
CA ARG A 134 1.28 13.63 1.20
C ARG A 134 2.51 12.80 1.52
N ALA A 135 2.29 11.55 1.92
CA ALA A 135 3.36 10.60 2.13
C ALA A 135 2.84 9.19 1.84
N VAL A 136 3.64 8.41 1.13
CA VAL A 136 3.41 6.97 0.94
C VAL A 136 4.72 6.22 1.15
N PRO A 137 4.73 5.11 1.88
CA PRO A 137 5.90 4.26 1.98
C PRO A 137 6.03 3.41 0.71
N ILE A 138 7.26 3.22 0.21
CA ILE A 138 7.55 2.14 -0.74
C ILE A 138 7.53 0.81 0.01
N GLY A 139 7.00 -0.22 -0.64
CA GLY A 139 6.99 -1.60 -0.13
C GLY A 139 7.15 -2.58 -1.28
N GLY A 140 7.01 -3.87 -0.96
CA GLY A 140 7.17 -4.98 -1.90
C GLY A 140 8.35 -5.86 -1.56
N ALA A 141 8.85 -6.59 -2.55
CA ALA A 141 9.93 -7.56 -2.38
C ALA A 141 11.11 -7.25 -3.31
N SER A 142 12.30 -7.67 -2.89
CA SER A 142 13.52 -7.61 -3.68
C SER A 142 13.85 -9.00 -4.23
N LEU A 143 14.32 -9.04 -5.48
CA LEU A 143 14.95 -10.24 -6.02
C LEU A 143 16.41 -10.29 -5.58
N VAL A 144 16.82 -11.38 -4.93
CA VAL A 144 18.17 -11.53 -4.36
C VAL A 144 18.83 -12.82 -4.81
N SER A 145 20.16 -12.80 -4.90
CA SER A 145 21.00 -13.99 -5.03
C SER A 145 21.79 -14.19 -3.74
N PHE A 146 21.75 -15.38 -3.19
CA PHE A 146 22.43 -15.68 -1.92
C PHE A 146 23.95 -15.80 -2.09
N LYS A 147 24.68 -15.48 -1.02
CA LYS A 147 26.12 -15.77 -0.90
C LYS A 147 26.36 -17.28 -0.78
N GLY A 148 27.55 -17.74 -1.17
CA GLY A 148 27.96 -19.15 -1.02
C GLY A 148 27.57 -20.09 -2.17
N ILE A 149 26.93 -19.59 -3.23
CA ILE A 149 26.61 -20.37 -4.43
C ILE A 149 27.81 -20.49 -5.39
N SER A 150 27.85 -21.55 -6.21
CA SER A 150 28.92 -21.79 -7.19
C SER A 150 28.92 -20.76 -8.32
N GLU A 151 30.04 -20.60 -9.04
CA GLU A 151 30.13 -19.68 -10.19
C GLU A 151 29.10 -19.98 -11.29
N ALA A 152 28.80 -21.26 -11.53
CA ALA A 152 27.75 -21.66 -12.46
C ALA A 152 26.36 -21.18 -11.99
N GLN A 153 26.07 -21.32 -10.70
CA GLN A 153 24.82 -20.84 -10.11
C GLN A 153 24.72 -19.32 -10.12
N LYS A 154 25.82 -18.58 -9.87
CA LYS A 154 25.84 -17.11 -9.98
C LYS A 154 25.46 -16.64 -11.37
N LYS A 155 26.04 -17.27 -12.41
CA LYS A 155 25.71 -16.97 -13.82
C LYS A 155 24.24 -17.28 -14.12
N ALA A 156 23.72 -18.41 -13.64
CA ALA A 156 22.32 -18.77 -13.82
C ALA A 156 21.36 -17.79 -13.10
N ALA A 157 21.65 -17.45 -11.85
CA ALA A 157 20.91 -16.47 -11.08
C ALA A 157 20.90 -15.11 -11.78
N TYR A 158 22.05 -14.62 -12.23
CA TYR A 158 22.14 -13.35 -12.97
C TYR A 158 21.25 -13.35 -14.22
N ARG A 159 21.29 -14.41 -15.03
CA ARG A 159 20.43 -14.54 -16.22
C ARG A 159 18.95 -14.56 -15.86
N PHE A 160 18.57 -15.33 -14.85
CA PHE A 160 17.18 -15.44 -14.43
C PHE A 160 16.63 -14.13 -13.84
N LEU A 161 17.39 -13.48 -12.95
CA LEU A 161 17.01 -12.19 -12.38
C LEU A 161 16.92 -11.11 -13.47
N THR A 162 17.86 -11.09 -14.42
CA THR A 162 17.82 -10.17 -15.57
C THR A 162 16.56 -10.38 -16.42
N TYR A 163 16.15 -11.62 -16.64
CA TYR A 163 14.90 -11.93 -17.34
C TYR A 163 13.68 -11.44 -16.56
N LEU A 164 13.60 -11.68 -15.24
CA LEU A 164 12.48 -11.23 -14.41
C LEU A 164 12.31 -9.70 -14.36
N VAL A 165 13.42 -8.96 -14.43
CA VAL A 165 13.41 -7.48 -14.45
C VAL A 165 13.44 -6.89 -15.86
N SER A 166 13.32 -7.72 -16.90
CA SER A 166 13.18 -7.24 -18.28
C SER A 166 11.91 -6.38 -18.42
N PRO A 167 11.90 -5.39 -19.34
CA PRO A 167 10.76 -4.50 -19.52
C PRO A 167 9.43 -5.25 -19.72
N GLU A 168 9.45 -6.33 -20.49
CA GLU A 168 8.27 -7.11 -20.87
C GLU A 168 7.74 -7.91 -19.68
N VAL A 169 8.61 -8.65 -18.98
CA VAL A 169 8.22 -9.51 -17.85
C VAL A 169 7.79 -8.66 -16.67
N ASN A 170 8.55 -7.62 -16.34
CA ASN A 170 8.22 -6.75 -15.22
C ASN A 170 6.97 -5.91 -15.50
N GLY A 171 6.79 -5.47 -16.74
CA GLY A 171 5.57 -4.81 -17.19
C GLY A 171 4.34 -5.73 -17.11
N ALA A 172 4.47 -6.99 -17.53
CA ALA A 172 3.41 -7.99 -17.40
C ALA A 172 3.02 -8.24 -15.94
N TRP A 173 4.02 -8.37 -15.04
CA TRP A 173 3.78 -8.52 -13.60
C TRP A 173 3.02 -7.31 -13.01
N SER A 174 3.42 -6.11 -13.41
CA SER A 174 2.76 -4.87 -13.01
C SER A 174 1.29 -4.83 -13.44
N ARG A 175 0.97 -5.16 -14.70
CA ARG A 175 -0.42 -5.20 -15.20
C ARG A 175 -1.27 -6.27 -14.53
N PHE A 176 -0.68 -7.44 -14.26
CA PHE A 176 -1.36 -8.56 -13.63
C PHE A 176 -1.74 -8.25 -12.18
N THR A 177 -0.79 -7.74 -11.40
CA THR A 177 -0.96 -7.54 -9.95
C THR A 177 -1.49 -6.18 -9.57
N GLY A 178 -1.08 -5.12 -10.28
CA GLY A 178 -1.23 -3.74 -9.85
C GLY A 178 -0.03 -3.13 -9.14
N TYR A 179 1.05 -3.89 -8.92
CA TYR A 179 2.35 -3.28 -8.59
C TYR A 179 2.75 -2.30 -9.68
N PHE A 180 3.44 -1.22 -9.33
CA PHE A 180 4.17 -0.45 -10.33
C PHE A 180 5.43 -1.22 -10.75
N SER A 181 5.86 -1.00 -11.99
CA SER A 181 7.13 -1.52 -12.47
C SER A 181 8.28 -0.60 -12.01
N PRO A 182 9.31 -1.11 -11.30
CA PRO A 182 10.53 -0.33 -11.05
C PRO A 182 11.35 -0.08 -12.32
N ARG A 183 11.03 -0.74 -13.45
CA ARG A 183 11.75 -0.60 -14.72
C ARG A 183 11.05 0.45 -15.59
N LYS A 184 11.63 1.64 -15.72
CA LYS A 184 11.07 2.72 -16.56
C LYS A 184 10.72 2.28 -17.98
N ALA A 185 11.58 1.48 -18.61
CA ALA A 185 11.35 0.96 -19.97
C ALA A 185 10.11 0.06 -20.10
N SER A 186 9.58 -0.51 -19.00
CA SER A 186 8.31 -1.25 -19.04
C SER A 186 7.13 -0.35 -19.46
N TYR A 187 7.19 0.95 -19.16
CA TYR A 187 6.16 1.92 -19.53
C TYR A 187 6.22 2.36 -21.00
N ASP A 188 7.31 2.04 -21.69
CA ASP A 188 7.44 2.31 -23.12
C ASP A 188 6.82 1.19 -23.99
N THR A 189 6.58 0.02 -23.40
CA THR A 189 5.99 -1.14 -24.09
C THR A 189 4.55 -0.85 -24.56
N PRO A 190 4.14 -1.33 -25.76
CA PRO A 190 2.79 -1.14 -26.27
C PRO A 190 1.72 -1.66 -25.29
N GLU A 191 1.96 -2.79 -24.64
CA GLU A 191 1.02 -3.43 -23.73
C GLU A 191 0.82 -2.60 -22.45
N MET A 192 1.87 -1.97 -21.92
CA MET A 192 1.74 -1.09 -20.76
C MET A 192 1.02 0.21 -21.11
N LYS A 193 1.29 0.80 -22.28
CA LYS A 193 0.57 2.00 -22.75
C LYS A 193 -0.91 1.72 -22.94
N ALA A 194 -1.26 0.60 -23.57
CA ALA A 194 -2.65 0.18 -23.74
C ALA A 194 -3.34 -0.05 -22.38
N TYR A 195 -2.66 -0.71 -21.45
CA TYR A 195 -3.20 -0.94 -20.11
C TYR A 195 -3.49 0.35 -19.35
N LEU A 196 -2.58 1.32 -19.36
CA LEU A 196 -2.78 2.60 -18.66
C LEU A 196 -3.90 3.44 -19.28
N GLN A 197 -4.14 3.30 -20.59
CA GLN A 197 -5.29 3.91 -21.25
C GLN A 197 -6.62 3.22 -20.89
N GLN A 198 -6.60 1.90 -20.81
CA GLN A 198 -7.80 1.10 -20.48
C GLN A 198 -8.18 1.20 -19.00
N ASP A 199 -7.20 1.22 -18.10
CA ASP A 199 -7.40 1.30 -16.65
C ASP A 199 -6.59 2.45 -16.05
N PRO A 200 -7.11 3.70 -16.11
CA PRO A 200 -6.41 4.88 -15.61
C PRO A 200 -6.17 4.85 -14.10
N ARG A 201 -6.87 3.99 -13.35
CA ARG A 201 -6.66 3.82 -11.89
C ARG A 201 -5.24 3.34 -11.58
N ALA A 202 -4.63 2.57 -12.49
CA ALA A 202 -3.24 2.13 -12.34
C ALA A 202 -2.23 3.29 -12.39
N ALA A 203 -2.56 4.38 -13.09
CA ALA A 203 -1.69 5.56 -13.17
C ALA A 203 -1.62 6.32 -11.83
N ILE A 204 -2.65 6.24 -10.99
CA ILE A 204 -2.69 6.90 -9.67
C ILE A 204 -1.55 6.39 -8.77
N ALA A 205 -1.26 5.09 -8.81
CA ALA A 205 -0.13 4.52 -8.08
C ALA A 205 1.21 5.12 -8.55
N LEU A 206 1.37 5.35 -9.86
CA LEU A 206 2.58 5.95 -10.45
C LEU A 206 2.71 7.42 -10.06
N GLU A 207 1.61 8.16 -10.15
CA GLU A 207 1.58 9.57 -9.75
C GLU A 207 1.90 9.73 -8.27
N GLN A 208 1.48 8.78 -7.43
CA GLN A 208 1.76 8.81 -6.00
C GLN A 208 3.25 8.61 -5.66
N LEU A 209 4.05 8.01 -6.57
CA LEU A 209 5.49 7.78 -6.35
C LEU A 209 6.29 9.06 -6.10
N LYS A 210 5.79 10.23 -6.52
CA LYS A 210 6.46 11.51 -6.23
C LYS A 210 6.43 11.89 -4.74
N TYR A 211 5.59 11.24 -3.94
CA TYR A 211 5.48 11.41 -2.48
C TYR A 211 6.00 10.19 -1.72
N ALA A 212 6.78 9.35 -2.40
CA ALA A 212 7.24 8.09 -1.85
C ALA A 212 8.47 8.25 -0.95
N HIS A 213 8.49 7.46 0.12
CA HIS A 213 9.59 7.40 1.07
C HIS A 213 9.98 5.95 1.35
N PRO A 214 11.24 5.68 1.72
CA PRO A 214 11.63 4.33 2.12
C PRO A 214 10.90 3.90 3.40
N TRP A 215 10.52 2.62 3.42
CA TRP A 215 10.15 1.92 4.65
C TRP A 215 11.43 1.56 5.42
N TYR A 216 11.38 1.55 6.75
CA TYR A 216 12.55 1.26 7.57
C TYR A 216 12.90 -0.23 7.51
N SER A 217 14.17 -0.54 7.22
CA SER A 217 14.68 -1.91 7.27
C SER A 217 15.16 -2.23 8.68
N THR A 218 14.53 -3.20 9.34
CA THR A 218 15.09 -3.80 10.56
C THR A 218 16.04 -4.93 10.20
N TRP A 219 17.00 -5.20 11.09
CA TRP A 219 17.94 -6.31 10.97
C TRP A 219 17.23 -7.66 10.78
N GLU A 220 16.01 -7.78 11.29
CA GLU A 220 15.07 -8.86 11.01
C GLU A 220 13.81 -8.26 10.37
N THR A 221 13.76 -8.21 9.04
CA THR A 221 12.50 -8.22 8.29
C THR A 221 12.46 -9.51 7.46
N VAL A 222 12.39 -10.64 8.16
CA VAL A 222 11.78 -11.91 7.70
C VAL A 222 11.44 -12.73 8.93
#